data_AF-A0A971IGK2-F1
#
_entry.id   AF-A0A971IGK2-F1
#
_cell.length_a   1.000
_cell.length_b   1.000
_cell.length_c   1.000
_cell.angle_alpha   90.00
_cell.angle_beta   90.00
_cell.angle_gamma   90.00
#
_symmetry.space_group_name_H-M   'P 1'
#
loop_
_entity.id
_entity.type
_entity.pdbx_description
1 polymer ?
#
loop_
_entity_poly.entity_id
_entity_poly.type
_entity_poly.pdbx_seq_one_letter_code
_entity_poly.pdbx_strand_id
1 'polypeptide(L)'
;MDHVLLLELLKFPGLSESDRMIYIRVCITRPGSLKELIAGTGLSRNTVSKSCRRLEQAGWLNLVKNGAKIIPVPTAPKAVKTEQAKSIEHRFKFCAHKGEFLTKHYLDCLVPQRNYIDNARPDFLVYPLTGERLEIDRYFPEEKVGFEFNGPQHYGVTDMYPDEEQFRQRRVRDMFKIGACAEHGVVLTVLTAADLSVGRMRQKIPPRLPQDTVDMDDPVIQTLERLSRHYRRQIEKIEKRAGHGVSGPRSQMA
;
A
#
# COMPACT_ATOMS: atom_id res chain seq x y z
N MET A 1 1.31 -1.71 10.84
CA MET A 1 1.87 -0.46 11.42
C MET A 1 3.37 -0.47 11.14
N ASP A 2 3.94 0.64 10.69
CA ASP A 2 5.36 0.72 10.34
C ASP A 2 6.27 0.59 11.59
N HIS A 3 7.38 -0.16 11.47
CA HIS A 3 8.28 -0.42 12.59
C HIS A 3 9.02 0.82 13.11
N VAL A 4 9.36 1.79 12.25
CA VAL A 4 9.99 3.05 12.69
C VAL A 4 9.02 3.83 13.54
N LEU A 5 7.74 3.88 13.14
CA LEU A 5 6.70 4.54 13.92
C LEU A 5 6.60 4.01 15.36
N LEU A 6 6.63 2.68 15.51
CA LEU A 6 6.58 2.02 16.83
C LEU A 6 7.83 2.33 17.65
N LEU A 7 9.02 2.22 17.04
CA LEU A 7 10.28 2.50 17.73
C LEU A 7 10.35 3.95 18.20
N GLU A 8 9.95 4.90 17.36
CA GLU A 8 9.94 6.32 17.71
C GLU A 8 8.87 6.64 18.77
N LEU A 9 7.70 6.00 18.73
CA LEU A 9 6.67 6.13 19.75
C LEU A 9 7.17 5.64 21.13
N LEU A 10 7.87 4.52 21.15
CA LEU A 10 8.44 3.95 22.38
C LEU A 10 9.51 4.87 22.98
N LYS A 11 10.35 5.47 22.13
CA LYS A 11 11.41 6.40 22.54
C LYS A 11 10.91 7.80 22.88
N PHE A 12 9.71 8.17 22.45
CA PHE A 12 9.22 9.53 22.58
C PHE A 12 9.09 9.94 24.07
N PRO A 13 9.80 10.99 24.52
CA PRO A 13 9.76 11.41 25.91
C PRO A 13 8.41 12.04 26.27
N GLY A 14 7.96 11.87 27.51
CA GLY A 14 6.74 12.51 28.02
C GLY A 14 5.43 11.80 27.72
N LEU A 15 5.45 10.69 26.95
CA LEU A 15 4.29 9.80 26.80
C LEU A 15 4.35 8.66 27.83
N SER A 16 3.22 8.35 28.46
CA SER A 16 3.09 7.19 29.35
C SER A 16 2.71 5.93 28.56
N GLU A 17 2.81 4.75 29.19
CA GLU A 17 2.38 3.48 28.56
C GLU A 17 0.92 3.52 28.10
N SER A 18 0.03 4.14 28.88
CA SER A 18 -1.37 4.34 28.48
C SER A 18 -1.52 5.19 27.22
N ASP A 19 -0.66 6.21 27.02
CA ASP A 19 -0.70 7.03 25.81
C ASP A 19 -0.28 6.22 24.59
N ARG A 20 0.81 5.45 24.71
CA ARG A 20 1.31 4.57 23.64
C ARG A 20 0.27 3.53 23.25
N MET A 21 -0.34 2.87 24.23
CA MET A 21 -1.42 1.91 24.01
C MET A 21 -2.64 2.56 23.33
N ILE A 22 -3.03 3.76 23.74
CA ILE A 22 -4.15 4.50 23.10
C ILE A 22 -3.81 4.81 21.64
N TYR A 23 -2.62 5.31 21.36
CA TYR A 23 -2.19 5.60 20.00
C TYR A 23 -2.19 4.34 19.12
N ILE A 24 -1.62 3.24 19.60
CA ILE A 24 -1.61 1.95 18.88
C ILE A 24 -3.04 1.49 18.59
N ARG A 25 -3.93 1.59 19.57
CA ARG A 25 -5.34 1.21 19.39
C ARG A 25 -6.03 2.10 18.36
N VAL A 26 -5.82 3.42 18.39
CA VAL A 26 -6.37 4.34 17.36
C VAL A 26 -5.87 3.96 15.96
N CYS A 27 -4.60 3.62 15.81
CA CYS A 27 -4.03 3.20 14.52
C CYS A 27 -4.62 1.90 13.97
N ILE A 28 -4.96 0.95 14.84
CA ILE A 28 -5.48 -0.37 14.46
C ILE A 28 -6.99 -0.31 14.24
N THR A 29 -7.74 0.23 15.21
CA THR A 29 -9.20 0.14 15.21
C THR A 29 -9.89 1.33 14.53
N ARG A 30 -9.16 2.41 14.22
CA ARG A 30 -9.65 3.61 13.52
C ARG A 30 -11.03 4.07 14.02
N PRO A 31 -11.19 4.33 15.33
CA PRO A 31 -12.50 4.59 15.92
C PRO A 31 -13.14 5.84 15.32
N GLY A 32 -14.41 5.77 14.95
CA GLY A 32 -15.18 6.88 14.40
C GLY A 32 -15.59 7.94 15.44
N SER A 33 -15.24 7.74 16.71
CA SER A 33 -15.36 8.75 17.77
C SER A 33 -14.54 8.41 19.02
N LEU A 34 -14.31 9.42 19.87
CA LEU A 34 -13.72 9.22 21.20
C LEU A 34 -14.57 8.28 22.08
N LYS A 35 -15.90 8.31 21.92
CA LYS A 35 -16.82 7.41 22.64
C LYS A 35 -16.55 5.95 22.29
N GLU A 36 -16.38 5.67 21.00
CA GLU A 36 -16.06 4.33 20.50
C GLU A 36 -14.68 3.86 20.97
N LEU A 37 -13.68 4.76 20.93
CA LEU A 37 -12.36 4.46 21.49
C LEU A 37 -12.44 4.10 22.98
N ILE A 38 -13.18 4.86 23.79
CA ILE A 38 -13.38 4.60 25.22
C ILE A 38 -14.03 3.23 25.45
N ALA A 39 -15.08 2.91 24.70
CA ALA A 39 -15.78 1.63 24.83
C ALA A 39 -14.84 0.43 24.57
N GLY A 40 -13.85 0.60 23.68
CA GLY A 40 -12.90 -0.45 23.35
C GLY A 40 -11.74 -0.62 24.35
N THR A 41 -11.37 0.40 25.13
CA THR A 41 -10.13 0.35 25.95
C THR A 41 -10.29 -0.27 27.33
N GLY A 42 -11.51 -0.31 27.88
CA GLY A 42 -11.74 -0.67 29.29
C GLY A 42 -11.22 0.37 30.30
N LEU A 43 -10.72 1.52 29.83
CA LEU A 43 -10.20 2.59 30.66
C LEU A 43 -11.28 3.64 30.97
N SER A 44 -11.08 4.41 32.04
CA SER A 44 -11.98 5.53 32.35
C SER A 44 -11.99 6.57 31.21
N ARG A 45 -13.15 7.19 30.98
CA ARG A 45 -13.29 8.30 30.02
C ARG A 45 -12.24 9.39 30.24
N ASN A 46 -11.97 9.73 31.50
CA ASN A 46 -11.01 10.76 31.86
C ASN A 46 -9.58 10.40 31.44
N THR A 47 -9.17 9.14 31.68
CA THR A 47 -7.87 8.62 31.26
C THR A 47 -7.71 8.71 29.75
N VAL A 48 -8.66 8.17 28.98
CA VAL A 48 -8.59 8.19 27.52
C VAL A 48 -8.56 9.61 26.96
N SER A 49 -9.39 10.50 27.51
CA SER A 49 -9.45 11.90 27.07
C SER A 49 -8.15 12.65 27.35
N LYS A 50 -7.54 12.46 28.54
CA LYS A 50 -6.24 13.06 28.88
C LYS A 50 -5.13 12.54 27.98
N SER A 51 -5.08 11.23 27.74
CA SER A 51 -4.12 10.63 26.83
C SER A 51 -4.26 11.13 25.39
N CYS A 52 -5.48 11.22 24.86
CA CYS A 52 -5.72 11.76 23.53
C CYS A 52 -5.21 13.21 23.40
N ARG A 53 -5.44 14.06 24.41
CA ARG A 53 -4.93 15.44 24.43
C ARG A 53 -3.41 15.50 24.50
N ARG A 54 -2.77 14.67 25.33
CA ARG A 54 -1.29 14.60 25.38
C ARG A 54 -0.70 14.15 24.06
N LEU A 55 -1.29 13.13 23.43
CA LEU A 55 -0.89 12.66 22.11
C LEU A 55 -1.09 13.74 21.04
N GLU A 56 -2.18 14.50 21.08
CA GLU A 56 -2.40 15.64 20.18
C GLU A 56 -1.35 16.75 20.36
N GLN A 57 -1.09 17.15 21.61
CA GLN A 57 -0.05 18.11 21.94
C GLN A 57 1.35 17.65 21.50
N ALA A 58 1.61 16.35 21.60
CA ALA A 58 2.85 15.74 21.15
C ALA A 58 2.90 15.48 19.64
N GLY A 59 1.84 15.77 18.88
CA GLY A 59 1.78 15.60 17.42
C GLY A 59 1.57 14.17 16.94
N TRP A 60 1.07 13.27 17.79
CA TRP A 60 0.76 11.87 17.48
C TRP A 60 -0.73 11.65 17.16
N LEU A 61 -1.63 12.56 17.53
CA LEU A 61 -3.04 12.51 17.12
C LEU A 61 -3.48 13.87 16.59
N ASN A 62 -4.48 13.87 15.72
CA ASN A 62 -5.30 15.03 15.42
C ASN A 62 -6.72 14.76 15.93
N LEU A 63 -7.26 15.59 16.82
CA LEU A 63 -8.65 15.46 17.28
C LEU A 63 -9.57 16.28 16.37
N VAL A 64 -10.14 15.62 15.37
CA VAL A 64 -10.99 16.25 14.37
C VAL A 64 -12.43 16.29 14.86
N LYS A 65 -13.06 17.47 14.81
CA LYS A 65 -14.50 17.61 15.07
C LYS A 65 -15.29 17.24 13.82
N ASN A 66 -16.27 16.35 13.96
CA ASN A 66 -17.24 16.01 12.92
C ASN A 66 -18.66 16.06 13.53
N GLY A 67 -19.35 17.18 13.34
CA GLY A 67 -20.57 17.49 14.06
C GLY A 67 -20.36 17.44 15.58
N ALA A 68 -21.16 16.63 16.28
CA ALA A 68 -21.04 16.42 17.73
C ALA A 68 -19.95 15.42 18.14
N LYS A 69 -19.31 14.74 17.18
CA LYS A 69 -18.28 13.72 17.45
C LYS A 69 -16.89 14.33 17.39
N ILE A 70 -16.00 13.83 18.26
CA ILE A 70 -14.55 14.05 18.18
C ILE A 70 -13.93 12.75 17.69
N ILE A 71 -13.21 12.80 16.57
CA ILE A 71 -12.57 11.66 15.94
C ILE A 71 -11.06 11.76 16.15
N PRO A 72 -10.43 10.81 16.86
CA PRO A 72 -8.98 10.78 16.97
C PRO A 72 -8.38 10.17 15.70
N VAL A 73 -7.70 11.00 14.91
CA VAL A 73 -7.02 10.58 13.68
C VAL A 73 -5.53 10.38 13.98
N PRO A 74 -4.95 9.20 13.71
CA PRO A 74 -3.54 8.96 13.96
C PRO A 74 -2.67 9.76 12.99
N THR A 75 -1.59 10.33 13.53
CA THR A 75 -0.53 10.99 12.78
C THR A 75 0.80 10.76 13.52
N ALA A 76 1.86 11.38 13.06
CA ALA A 76 3.15 11.35 13.74
C ALA A 76 3.82 12.72 13.65
N PRO A 77 4.71 13.06 14.61
CA PRO A 77 5.51 14.26 14.52
C PRO A 77 6.30 14.32 13.22
N LYS A 78 6.51 15.52 12.67
CA LYS A 78 7.22 15.70 11.39
C LYS A 78 8.61 15.07 11.39
N ALA A 79 9.32 15.12 12.51
CA ALA A 79 10.62 14.45 12.67
C ALA A 79 10.51 12.93 12.50
N VAL A 80 9.51 12.29 13.12
CA VAL A 80 9.24 10.86 12.99
C VAL A 80 8.89 10.49 11.55
N LYS A 81 8.01 11.26 10.90
CA LYS A 81 7.67 11.07 9.47
C LYS A 81 8.89 11.19 8.56
N THR A 82 9.83 12.07 8.91
CA THR A 82 11.09 12.24 8.17
C THR A 82 11.99 11.00 8.32
N GLU A 83 12.07 10.40 9.51
CA GLU A 83 12.78 9.14 9.71
C GLU A 83 12.10 7.96 9.02
N GLN A 84 10.76 7.91 9.01
CA GLN A 84 10.01 6.93 8.21
C GLN A 84 10.32 7.07 6.72
N ALA A 85 10.31 8.30 6.20
CA ALA A 85 10.64 8.59 4.80
C ALA A 85 12.06 8.12 4.44
N LYS A 86 13.06 8.39 5.30
CA LYS A 86 14.43 7.88 5.14
C LYS A 86 14.49 6.36 5.15
N SER A 87 13.76 5.71 6.05
CA SER A 87 13.69 4.23 6.13
C SER A 87 13.08 3.62 4.88
N ILE A 88 11.99 4.20 4.36
CA ILE A 88 11.37 3.80 3.10
C ILE A 88 12.37 3.92 1.94
N GLU A 89 13.06 5.06 1.83
CA GLU A 89 14.06 5.26 0.78
C GLU A 89 15.24 4.29 0.89
N HIS A 90 15.69 4.00 2.12
CA HIS A 90 16.74 3.02 2.35
C HIS A 90 16.29 1.62 1.89
N ARG A 91 15.12 1.15 2.36
CA ARG A 91 14.56 -0.17 1.99
C ARG A 91 14.29 -0.28 0.49
N PHE A 92 13.83 0.80 -0.15
CA PHE A 92 13.58 0.83 -1.59
C PHE A 92 14.83 0.52 -2.42
N LYS A 93 16.02 0.90 -1.94
CA LYS A 93 17.30 0.61 -2.63
C LYS A 93 17.60 -0.89 -2.68
N PHE A 94 17.14 -1.65 -1.70
CA PHE A 94 17.44 -3.09 -1.56
C PHE A 94 16.30 -4.00 -2.00
N CYS A 95 15.10 -3.47 -2.25
CA CYS A 95 13.97 -4.29 -2.67
C CYS A 95 14.08 -4.73 -4.15
N ALA A 96 13.79 -6.01 -4.41
CA ALA A 96 13.75 -6.56 -5.77
C ALA A 96 12.52 -6.06 -6.54
N HIS A 97 11.33 -6.15 -5.92
CA HIS A 97 10.06 -5.77 -6.52
C HIS A 97 9.68 -4.33 -6.18
N LYS A 98 10.35 -3.37 -6.83
CA LYS A 98 10.21 -1.93 -6.56
C LYS A 98 8.78 -1.39 -6.68
N GLY A 99 8.04 -1.82 -7.71
CA GLY A 99 6.68 -1.34 -7.95
C GLY A 99 5.66 -1.87 -6.95
N GLU A 100 5.79 -3.15 -6.58
CA GLU A 100 5.01 -3.77 -5.50
C GLU A 100 5.30 -3.09 -4.16
N PHE A 101 6.58 -2.85 -3.86
CA PHE A 101 7.00 -2.11 -2.66
C PHE A 101 6.34 -0.73 -2.58
N LEU A 102 6.38 0.05 -3.67
CA LEU A 102 5.74 1.37 -3.72
C LEU A 102 4.22 1.27 -3.58
N THR A 103 3.60 0.29 -4.24
CA THR A 103 2.15 0.03 -4.14
C THR A 103 1.72 -0.20 -2.70
N LYS A 104 2.39 -1.11 -2.00
CA LYS A 104 2.12 -1.40 -0.59
C LYS A 104 2.25 -0.16 0.30
N HIS A 105 3.29 0.65 0.09
CA HIS A 105 3.46 1.87 0.86
C HIS A 105 2.43 2.97 0.53
N TYR A 106 1.99 3.10 -0.73
CA TYR A 106 0.85 3.97 -1.04
C TYR A 106 -0.42 3.48 -0.35
N LEU A 107 -0.71 2.18 -0.37
CA LEU A 107 -1.89 1.63 0.30
C LEU A 107 -1.83 1.86 1.82
N ASP A 108 -0.64 1.78 2.44
CA ASP A 108 -0.47 2.09 3.86
C ASP A 108 -0.87 3.54 4.22
N CYS A 109 -0.66 4.48 3.28
CA CYS A 109 -1.01 5.89 3.44
C CYS A 109 -2.44 6.23 3.04
N LEU A 110 -2.97 5.57 2.01
CA LEU A 110 -4.24 5.91 1.37
C LEU A 110 -5.42 5.14 1.94
N VAL A 111 -5.19 3.99 2.57
CA VAL A 111 -6.24 3.11 3.07
C VAL A 111 -6.16 3.02 4.60
N PRO A 112 -7.25 3.32 5.33
CA PRO A 112 -7.25 3.26 6.79
C PRO A 112 -7.22 1.83 7.34
N GLN A 113 -7.80 0.87 6.61
CA GLN A 113 -7.86 -0.55 6.98
C GLN A 113 -6.47 -1.11 7.24
N ARG A 114 -6.32 -1.77 8.39
CA ARG A 114 -5.07 -2.42 8.79
C ARG A 114 -5.16 -3.95 8.80
N ASN A 115 -6.34 -4.52 8.59
CA ASN A 115 -6.52 -5.96 8.42
C ASN A 115 -6.31 -6.36 6.94
N TYR A 116 -5.05 -6.44 6.53
CA TYR A 116 -4.66 -6.92 5.21
C TYR A 116 -3.60 -8.00 5.32
N ILE A 117 -3.48 -8.80 4.28
CA ILE A 117 -2.48 -9.85 4.14
C ILE A 117 -1.66 -9.52 2.91
N ASP A 118 -0.37 -9.26 3.11
CA ASP A 118 0.58 -9.16 2.00
C ASP A 118 0.92 -10.57 1.50
N ASN A 119 1.07 -10.72 0.18
CA ASN A 119 1.44 -11.98 -0.46
C ASN A 119 0.45 -13.10 -0.14
N ALA A 120 -0.84 -12.78 -0.15
CA ALA A 120 -1.91 -13.68 0.25
C ALA A 120 -2.08 -14.80 -0.77
N ARG A 121 -2.24 -16.04 -0.30
CA ARG A 121 -2.54 -17.21 -1.15
C ARG A 121 -3.87 -17.83 -0.74
N PRO A 122 -5.02 -17.21 -1.05
CA PRO A 122 -6.32 -17.74 -0.66
C PRO A 122 -6.53 -19.18 -1.15
N ASP A 123 -7.26 -20.00 -0.40
CA ASP A 123 -7.47 -21.42 -0.73
C ASP A 123 -8.21 -21.63 -2.06
N PHE A 124 -9.03 -20.66 -2.48
CA PHE A 124 -9.72 -20.70 -3.77
C PHE A 124 -8.81 -20.36 -4.96
N LEU A 125 -7.60 -19.84 -4.72
CA LEU A 125 -6.72 -19.33 -5.76
C LEU A 125 -5.65 -20.35 -6.12
N VAL A 126 -6.09 -21.51 -6.59
CA VAL A 126 -5.24 -22.64 -7.00
C VAL A 126 -5.36 -22.83 -8.51
N TYR A 127 -4.24 -22.75 -9.22
CA TYR A 127 -4.22 -22.92 -10.66
C TYR A 127 -4.53 -24.38 -11.04
N PRO A 128 -5.60 -24.65 -11.80
CA PRO A 128 -6.13 -26.00 -11.95
C PRO A 128 -5.21 -26.95 -12.72
N LEU A 129 -4.37 -26.44 -13.62
CA LEU A 129 -3.51 -27.29 -14.46
C LEU A 129 -2.30 -27.84 -13.70
N THR A 130 -1.78 -27.12 -12.70
CA THR A 130 -0.55 -27.50 -12.00
C THR A 130 -0.75 -27.71 -10.50
N GLY A 131 -1.92 -27.34 -9.95
CA GLY A 131 -2.17 -27.31 -8.50
C GLY A 131 -1.43 -26.19 -7.78
N GLU A 132 -0.80 -25.26 -8.50
CA GLU A 132 -0.02 -24.18 -7.90
C GLU A 132 -0.93 -23.14 -7.22
N ARG A 133 -0.66 -22.84 -5.95
CA ARG A 133 -1.33 -21.73 -5.23
C ARG A 133 -0.81 -20.40 -5.76
N LEU A 134 -1.67 -19.58 -6.35
CA LEU A 134 -1.31 -18.23 -6.78
C LEU A 134 -1.41 -17.25 -5.62
N GLU A 135 -0.81 -16.08 -5.83
CA GLU A 135 -0.68 -15.02 -4.83
C GLU A 135 -1.48 -13.78 -5.21
N ILE A 136 -1.86 -12.97 -4.23
CA ILE A 136 -2.34 -11.59 -4.36
C ILE A 136 -1.38 -10.72 -3.55
N ASP A 137 -0.74 -9.73 -4.17
CA ASP A 137 0.32 -8.94 -3.51
C ASP A 137 -0.16 -8.29 -2.20
N ARG A 138 -1.38 -7.76 -2.19
CA ARG A 138 -2.06 -7.31 -0.97
C ARG A 138 -3.56 -7.58 -1.02
N TYR A 139 -4.07 -8.27 -0.02
CA TYR A 139 -5.48 -8.64 0.10
C TYR A 139 -6.11 -8.10 1.39
N PHE A 140 -7.26 -7.44 1.24
CA PHE A 140 -8.14 -6.95 2.31
C PHE A 140 -9.36 -7.89 2.42
N PRO A 141 -9.36 -8.86 3.36
CA PRO A 141 -10.36 -9.93 3.35
C PRO A 141 -11.78 -9.47 3.67
N GLU A 142 -11.94 -8.49 4.57
CA GLU A 142 -13.24 -7.97 4.99
C GLU A 142 -13.95 -7.24 3.84
N GLU A 143 -13.21 -6.40 3.11
CA GLU A 143 -13.70 -5.68 1.93
C GLU A 143 -13.66 -6.54 0.65
N LYS A 144 -13.10 -7.75 0.75
CA LYS A 144 -12.78 -8.66 -0.34
C LYS A 144 -11.94 -8.02 -1.45
N VAL A 145 -11.07 -7.04 -1.18
CA VAL A 145 -10.30 -6.32 -2.21
C VAL A 145 -8.88 -6.84 -2.32
N GLY A 146 -8.44 -7.18 -3.54
CA GLY A 146 -7.04 -7.50 -3.83
C GLY A 146 -6.38 -6.41 -4.68
N PHE A 147 -5.08 -6.19 -4.48
CA PHE A 147 -4.24 -5.40 -5.37
C PHE A 147 -3.09 -6.26 -5.88
N GLU A 148 -2.78 -6.12 -7.16
CA GLU A 148 -1.67 -6.79 -7.84
C GLU A 148 -0.86 -5.75 -8.61
N PHE A 149 0.46 -5.80 -8.53
CA PHE A 149 1.35 -4.93 -9.29
C PHE A 149 1.99 -5.66 -10.47
N ASN A 150 1.61 -5.28 -11.68
CA ASN A 150 2.21 -5.79 -12.90
C ASN A 150 3.45 -4.97 -13.26
N GLY A 151 4.62 -5.57 -13.02
CA GLY A 151 5.91 -5.01 -13.43
C GLY A 151 6.13 -5.03 -14.96
N PRO A 152 7.21 -4.39 -15.44
CA PRO A 152 7.57 -4.33 -16.87
C PRO A 152 7.69 -5.72 -17.52
N GLN A 153 8.06 -6.74 -16.76
CA GLN A 153 8.11 -8.13 -17.21
C GLN A 153 6.75 -8.73 -17.64
N HIS A 154 5.63 -8.03 -17.41
CA HIS A 154 4.30 -8.41 -17.91
C HIS A 154 3.99 -7.86 -19.32
N TYR A 155 4.78 -6.93 -19.85
CA TYR A 155 4.43 -6.20 -21.07
C TYR A 155 5.09 -6.72 -22.36
N GLY A 156 5.94 -7.74 -22.27
CA GLY A 156 6.44 -8.41 -23.46
C GLY A 156 7.69 -9.27 -23.25
N VAL A 157 7.97 -10.04 -24.29
CA VAL A 157 9.23 -10.74 -24.55
C VAL A 157 10.34 -9.67 -24.60
N THR A 158 11.18 -9.63 -23.58
CA THR A 158 12.41 -8.82 -23.64
C THR A 158 13.47 -9.62 -24.39
N ASP A 159 14.50 -8.99 -24.97
CA ASP A 159 15.63 -9.71 -25.62
C ASP A 159 16.34 -10.73 -24.69
N MET A 160 16.05 -10.68 -23.38
CA MET A 160 16.53 -11.59 -22.36
C MET A 160 15.60 -12.80 -22.08
N TYR A 161 14.38 -12.83 -22.64
CA TYR A 161 13.39 -13.92 -22.44
C TYR A 161 12.53 -14.14 -23.70
N PRO A 162 13.05 -14.84 -24.75
CA PRO A 162 12.40 -15.02 -26.06
C PRO A 162 11.22 -16.02 -26.10
N ASP A 163 10.74 -16.51 -24.95
CA ASP A 163 9.79 -17.62 -24.93
C ASP A 163 8.33 -17.14 -24.93
N GLU A 164 7.76 -17.01 -26.13
CA GLU A 164 6.33 -16.71 -26.35
C GLU A 164 5.41 -17.63 -25.55
N GLU A 165 5.82 -18.88 -25.31
CA GLU A 165 5.05 -19.85 -24.54
C GLU A 165 4.97 -19.45 -23.06
N GLN A 166 6.07 -19.02 -22.46
CA GLN A 166 6.08 -18.51 -21.08
C GLN A 166 5.25 -17.24 -20.96
N PHE A 167 5.29 -16.35 -21.96
CA PHE A 167 4.44 -15.16 -21.97
C PHE A 167 2.96 -15.52 -22.03
N ARG A 168 2.59 -16.46 -22.91
CA ARG A 168 1.23 -17.00 -23.01
C ARG A 168 0.77 -17.63 -21.70
N GLN A 169 1.60 -18.46 -21.08
CA GLN A 169 1.29 -19.10 -19.81
C GLN A 169 1.08 -18.09 -18.67
N ARG A 170 1.90 -17.04 -18.59
CA ARG A 170 1.70 -15.94 -17.64
C ARG A 170 0.37 -15.24 -17.86
N ARG A 171 0.03 -14.92 -19.10
CA ARG A 171 -1.26 -14.28 -19.44
C ARG A 171 -2.46 -15.15 -19.07
N VAL A 172 -2.37 -16.46 -19.33
CA VAL A 172 -3.42 -17.41 -18.92
C VAL A 172 -3.57 -17.45 -17.41
N ARG A 173 -2.47 -17.46 -16.66
CA ARG A 173 -2.49 -17.42 -15.19
C ARG A 173 -3.07 -16.11 -14.65
N ASP A 174 -2.72 -14.97 -15.25
CA ASP A 174 -3.28 -13.67 -14.87
C ASP A 174 -4.80 -13.62 -15.13
N MET A 175 -5.25 -14.13 -16.27
CA MET A 175 -6.69 -14.22 -16.59
C MET A 175 -7.43 -15.17 -15.64
N PHE A 176 -6.85 -16.32 -15.32
CA PHE A 176 -7.39 -17.23 -14.31
C PHE A 176 -7.50 -16.54 -12.96
N LYS A 177 -6.45 -15.81 -12.53
CA LYS A 177 -6.44 -15.10 -11.25
C LYS A 177 -7.59 -14.10 -11.17
N ILE A 178 -7.80 -13.32 -12.23
CA ILE A 178 -8.92 -12.37 -12.32
C ILE A 178 -10.27 -13.11 -12.22
N GLY A 179 -10.46 -14.18 -12.98
CA GLY A 179 -11.69 -14.98 -12.98
C GLY A 179 -11.99 -15.60 -11.62
N ALA A 180 -11.03 -16.30 -11.03
CA ALA A 180 -11.17 -16.93 -9.72
C ALA A 180 -11.46 -15.92 -8.60
N CYS A 181 -10.84 -14.74 -8.65
CA CYS A 181 -11.17 -13.65 -7.72
C CYS A 181 -12.62 -13.19 -7.90
N ALA A 182 -13.06 -12.94 -9.13
CA ALA A 182 -14.42 -12.49 -9.43
C ALA A 182 -15.48 -13.51 -8.96
N GLU A 183 -15.26 -14.79 -9.20
CA GLU A 183 -16.13 -15.89 -8.74
C GLU A 183 -16.32 -15.90 -7.22
N HIS A 184 -15.31 -15.46 -6.45
CA HIS A 184 -15.35 -15.41 -4.98
C HIS A 184 -15.76 -14.04 -4.42
N GLY A 185 -16.20 -13.11 -5.29
CA GLY A 185 -16.58 -11.75 -4.93
C GLY A 185 -15.39 -10.84 -4.59
N VAL A 186 -14.20 -11.21 -5.03
CA VAL A 186 -12.96 -10.44 -4.88
C VAL A 186 -12.74 -9.58 -6.13
N VAL A 187 -12.85 -8.26 -5.98
CA VAL A 187 -12.34 -7.28 -6.95
C VAL A 187 -10.83 -7.23 -6.81
N LEU A 188 -10.16 -7.75 -7.83
CA LEU A 188 -8.72 -7.68 -8.00
C LEU A 188 -8.38 -6.43 -8.83
N THR A 189 -7.68 -5.47 -8.23
CA THR A 189 -7.22 -4.25 -8.89
C THR A 189 -5.79 -4.44 -9.36
N VAL A 190 -5.60 -4.53 -10.67
CA VAL A 190 -4.26 -4.56 -11.28
C VAL A 190 -3.72 -3.13 -11.41
N LEU A 191 -2.51 -2.94 -10.92
CA LEU A 191 -1.74 -1.70 -10.92
C LEU A 191 -0.48 -1.87 -11.76
N THR A 192 0.01 -0.75 -12.27
CA THR A 192 1.14 -0.67 -13.19
C THR A 192 2.07 0.45 -12.74
N ALA A 193 3.26 0.56 -13.34
CA ALA A 193 4.16 1.68 -13.04
C ALA A 193 3.47 3.03 -13.24
N ALA A 194 2.61 3.17 -14.26
CA ALA A 194 1.89 4.40 -14.55
C ALA A 194 0.97 4.84 -13.40
N ASP A 195 0.44 3.91 -12.61
CA ASP A 195 -0.48 4.19 -11.52
C ASP A 195 0.20 4.76 -10.27
N LEU A 196 1.52 4.63 -10.15
CA LEU A 196 2.29 5.00 -8.95
C LEU A 196 2.40 6.53 -8.74
N SER A 197 1.32 7.10 -8.23
CA SER A 197 1.18 8.45 -7.68
C SER A 197 -0.08 8.50 -6.83
N VAL A 198 -0.16 9.39 -5.85
CA VAL A 198 -1.33 9.58 -4.98
C VAL A 198 -2.61 9.70 -5.80
N GLY A 199 -2.62 10.57 -6.82
CA GLY A 199 -3.81 10.84 -7.63
C GLY A 199 -4.32 9.60 -8.37
N ARG A 200 -3.44 8.86 -9.04
CA ARG A 200 -3.83 7.67 -9.81
C ARG A 200 -4.13 6.47 -8.91
N MET A 201 -3.36 6.27 -7.83
CA MET A 201 -3.64 5.23 -6.84
C MET A 201 -5.03 5.41 -6.24
N ARG A 202 -5.43 6.64 -5.88
CA ARG A 202 -6.79 6.92 -5.38
C ARG A 202 -7.90 6.54 -6.36
N GLN A 203 -7.70 6.78 -7.65
CA GLN A 203 -8.65 6.41 -8.69
C GLN A 203 -8.77 4.90 -8.84
N LYS A 204 -7.72 4.15 -8.50
CA LYS A 204 -7.67 2.68 -8.59
C LYS A 204 -8.20 1.99 -7.33
N ILE A 205 -8.28 2.68 -6.19
CA ILE A 205 -8.88 2.11 -4.97
C ILE A 205 -10.41 1.98 -5.17
N PRO A 206 -10.98 0.76 -5.08
CA PRO A 206 -12.40 0.55 -5.32
C PRO A 206 -13.27 1.15 -4.20
N PRO A 207 -14.54 1.53 -4.47
CA PRO A 207 -15.40 2.23 -3.49
C PRO A 207 -15.65 1.49 -2.17
N ARG A 208 -15.59 0.16 -2.19
CA ARG A 208 -15.76 -0.69 -0.99
C ARG A 208 -14.56 -0.67 -0.05
N LEU A 209 -13.44 -0.09 -0.47
CA LEU A 209 -12.28 0.15 0.39
C LEU A 209 -12.23 1.65 0.72
N PRO A 210 -12.45 2.03 1.99
CA PRO A 210 -12.35 3.42 2.43
C PRO A 210 -11.01 4.06 2.09
N GLN A 211 -11.02 5.38 1.95
CA GLN A 211 -9.82 6.16 1.64
C GLN A 211 -9.58 7.22 2.71
N ASP A 212 -8.36 7.26 3.24
CA ASP A 212 -7.87 8.33 4.11
C ASP A 212 -7.60 9.58 3.26
N THR A 213 -7.71 10.77 3.83
CA THR A 213 -7.13 11.99 3.26
C THR A 213 -5.63 12.00 3.49
N VAL A 214 -4.84 12.45 2.51
CA VAL A 214 -3.38 12.60 2.69
C VAL A 214 -2.97 14.06 2.56
N ASP A 215 -2.03 14.45 3.41
CA ASP A 215 -1.29 15.69 3.32
C ASP A 215 -0.15 15.53 2.29
N MET A 216 -0.15 16.37 1.25
CA MET A 216 0.87 16.32 0.20
C MET A 216 2.23 16.88 0.67
N ASP A 217 2.26 17.61 1.79
CA ASP A 217 3.47 18.09 2.44
C ASP A 217 4.05 17.09 3.46
N ASP A 218 3.41 15.93 3.62
CA ASP A 218 3.92 14.83 4.44
C ASP A 218 5.24 14.28 3.85
N PRO A 219 6.34 14.23 4.63
CA PRO A 219 7.64 13.72 4.16
C PRO A 219 7.59 12.32 3.55
N VAL A 220 6.70 11.44 4.05
CA VAL A 220 6.51 10.10 3.51
C VAL A 220 5.88 10.17 2.12
N ILE A 221 4.82 10.96 1.96
CA ILE A 221 4.13 11.14 0.66
C ILE A 221 5.06 11.77 -0.37
N GLN A 222 5.80 12.82 -0.01
CA GLN A 222 6.77 13.46 -0.90
C GLN A 222 7.86 12.47 -1.36
N THR A 223 8.29 11.58 -0.45
CA THR A 223 9.28 10.54 -0.77
C THR A 223 8.70 9.49 -1.72
N LEU A 224 7.49 8.99 -1.47
CA LEU A 224 6.82 8.04 -2.37
C LEU A 224 6.62 8.63 -3.76
N GLU A 225 6.15 9.87 -3.88
CA GLU A 225 5.98 10.57 -5.15
C GLU A 225 7.29 10.70 -5.92
N ARG A 226 8.38 11.08 -5.23
CA ARG A 226 9.71 11.19 -5.81
C ARG A 226 10.25 9.85 -6.32
N LEU A 227 10.21 8.81 -5.49
CA LEU A 227 10.66 7.46 -5.86
C LEU A 227 9.84 6.91 -7.03
N SER A 228 8.51 7.09 -6.99
CA SER A 228 7.60 6.63 -8.03
C SER A 228 7.79 7.36 -9.36
N ARG A 229 8.08 8.67 -9.33
CA ARG A 229 8.42 9.43 -10.53
C ARG A 229 9.71 8.91 -11.17
N HIS A 230 10.72 8.58 -10.37
CA HIS A 230 11.96 7.99 -10.87
C HIS A 230 11.70 6.61 -11.48
N TYR A 231 10.98 5.74 -10.77
CA TYR A 231 10.65 4.39 -11.22
C TYR A 231 9.83 4.42 -12.52
N ARG A 232 8.79 5.25 -12.62
CA ARG A 232 8.01 5.45 -13.86
C ARG A 232 8.88 5.79 -15.06
N ARG A 233 9.78 6.77 -14.91
CA ARG A 233 10.71 7.16 -15.99
C ARG A 233 11.66 6.03 -16.38
N GLN A 234 12.07 5.19 -15.43
CA GLN A 234 12.90 4.01 -15.74
C GLN A 234 12.09 3.00 -16.56
N ILE A 235 10.86 2.72 -16.18
CA ILE A 235 9.99 1.78 -16.89
C ILE A 235 9.64 2.28 -18.28
N GLU A 236 9.24 3.55 -18.43
CA GLU A 236 8.96 4.15 -19.73
C GLU A 236 10.17 4.05 -20.69
N LYS A 237 11.40 4.16 -20.18
CA LYS A 237 12.61 3.98 -20.99
C LYS A 237 12.82 2.53 -21.41
N ILE A 238 12.54 1.57 -20.53
CA ILE A 238 12.64 0.13 -20.84
C ILE A 238 11.61 -0.23 -21.90
N GLU A 239 10.37 0.20 -21.73
CA GLU A 239 9.27 -0.04 -22.68
C GLU A 239 9.56 0.58 -24.06
N LYS A 240 10.07 1.82 -24.09
CA LYS A 240 10.48 2.45 -25.36
C LYS A 240 11.58 1.68 -26.07
N ARG A 241 12.58 1.16 -25.34
CA ARG A 241 13.67 0.36 -25.93
C ARG A 241 13.15 -0.97 -26.49
N ALA A 242 12.28 -1.65 -25.75
CA ALA A 242 11.65 -2.88 -26.22
C ALA A 242 10.79 -2.65 -27.47
N GLY A 243 10.05 -1.53 -27.53
CA GLY A 243 9.22 -1.18 -28.71
C GLY A 243 10.02 -0.80 -29.97
N HIS A 244 11.27 -0.31 -29.84
CA HIS A 244 12.13 0.00 -30.99
C HIS A 244 12.92 -1.21 -31.53
N GLY A 245 12.94 -2.35 -30.81
CA GLY A 245 13.59 -3.59 -31.26
C GLY A 245 12.77 -4.41 -32.28
N VAL A 246 11.53 -4.01 -32.58
CA VAL A 246 10.58 -4.76 -33.43
C VAL A 246 10.60 -4.30 -34.91
N SER A 247 11.55 -3.46 -35.33
CA SER A 247 11.75 -3.20 -36.77
C SER A 247 12.53 -4.37 -37.39
N GLY A 248 11.80 -5.25 -38.07
CA GLY A 248 12.25 -6.53 -38.64
C GLY A 248 13.42 -6.46 -39.64
N PRO A 249 13.91 -7.62 -40.09
CA PRO A 249 15.13 -7.73 -40.89
C PRO A 249 14.95 -6.99 -42.21
N ARG A 250 15.90 -6.09 -42.51
CA ARG A 250 16.06 -5.54 -43.86
C ARG A 250 16.32 -6.71 -44.80
N SER A 251 15.33 -7.03 -45.62
CA SER A 251 15.48 -7.81 -46.82
C SER A 251 16.46 -7.03 -47.71
N GLN A 252 17.73 -7.45 -47.74
CA GLN A 252 18.63 -7.08 -48.81
C GLN A 252 18.55 -8.19 -49.85
N MET A 253 17.66 -7.98 -50.83
CA MET A 253 17.89 -8.48 -52.18
C MET A 253 18.89 -7.54 -52.85
N ALA A 254 20.08 -8.06 -53.14
CA ALA A 254 20.90 -7.77 -54.31
C ALA A 254 22.10 -8.72 -54.30
#